data_AF-A0A3C0AVN9-F1
#
_entry.id   AF-A0A3C0AVN9-F1
#
_cell.length_a   1.000
_cell.length_b   1.000
_cell.length_c   1.000
_cell.angle_alpha   90.00
_cell.angle_beta   90.00
_cell.angle_gamma   90.00
#
_symmetry.space_group_name_H-M   'P 1'
#
loop_
_entity.id
_entity.type
_entity.pdbx_description
1 polymer ?
#
loop_
_entity_poly.entity_id
_entity_poly.type
_entity_poly.pdbx_seq_one_letter_code
_entity_poly.pdbx_strand_id
1 'polypeptide(L)' 'MASLNGNHSFGSIGETRVTFVEKGTDENRRDFLKQLLEHNGFEVIIEEEKKKAEEDPQLYTVAVTDMVFNPT' A
#
# COMPACT_ATOMS: atom_id res chain seq x y z
N MET A 1 -12.05 17.51 18.48
CA MET A 1 -11.99 16.16 17.90
C MET A 1 -10.80 16.14 16.95
N ALA A 2 -9.74 15.42 17.30
CA ALA A 2 -8.56 15.33 16.44
C ALA A 2 -8.92 14.40 15.28
N SER A 3 -9.27 15.00 14.14
CA SER A 3 -9.44 14.26 12.90
C SER A 3 -8.10 13.61 12.58
N LEU A 4 -8.04 12.29 12.70
CA LEU A 4 -6.95 11.49 12.15
C LEU A 4 -7.08 11.59 10.63
N ASN A 5 -6.60 12.69 10.05
CA ASN A 5 -6.36 12.83 8.62
C ASN A 5 -5.20 11.92 8.24
N GLY A 6 -5.41 10.60 8.35
CA GLY A 6 -4.65 9.63 7.60
C GLY A 6 -4.96 9.94 6.14
N ASN A 7 -4.05 10.65 5.46
CA ASN A 7 -4.12 10.90 4.03
C ASN A 7 -3.87 9.58 3.28
N HIS A 8 -4.78 8.63 3.44
CA HIS A 8 -4.82 7.44 2.62
C HIS A 8 -5.12 7.92 1.21
N SER A 9 -4.09 7.94 0.37
CA SER A 9 -4.22 8.37 -1.01
C SER A 9 -4.95 7.26 -1.74
N PHE A 10 -6.15 7.53 -2.23
CA PHE A 10 -6.86 6.61 -3.08
C PHE A 10 -6.32 6.72 -4.51
N GLY A 11 -6.26 5.61 -5.21
CA GLY A 11 -5.86 5.56 -6.59
C GLY A 11 -6.44 4.37 -7.32
N SER A 12 -5.85 4.06 -8.45
CA SER A 12 -6.20 2.91 -9.27
C SER A 12 -4.93 2.30 -9.81
N ILE A 13 -4.73 1.01 -9.56
CA ILE A 13 -3.67 0.23 -10.19
C ILE A 13 -4.37 -0.56 -11.31
N GLY A 14 -4.11 -0.18 -12.55
CA GLY A 14 -4.87 -0.66 -13.71
C GLY A 14 -6.32 -0.18 -13.69
N GLU A 15 -7.28 -1.11 -13.68
CA GLU A 15 -8.73 -0.84 -13.58
C GLU A 15 -9.28 -1.01 -12.16
N THR A 16 -8.47 -1.54 -11.24
CA THR A 16 -8.89 -1.80 -9.86
C THR A 16 -8.63 -0.57 -9.00
N ARG A 17 -9.67 -0.07 -8.33
CA ARG A 17 -9.52 0.99 -7.32
C ARG A 17 -8.83 0.43 -6.10
N VAL A 18 -7.80 1.14 -5.66
CA VAL A 18 -7.00 0.73 -4.50
C VAL A 18 -6.76 1.91 -3.58
N THR A 19 -6.59 1.62 -2.30
CA THR A 19 -6.14 2.56 -1.29
C THR A 19 -4.66 2.35 -1.08
N PHE A 20 -3.83 3.36 -1.35
CA PHE A 20 -2.40 3.27 -1.05
C PHE A 20 -2.20 3.32 0.46
N VAL A 21 -1.64 2.25 1.01
CA VAL A 21 -1.33 2.12 2.44
C VAL A 21 0.05 2.71 2.72
N GLU A 22 1.05 2.30 1.93
CA GLU A 22 2.42 2.77 2.09
C GLU A 22 3.16 2.76 0.74
N LYS A 23 3.94 3.80 0.45
CA LYS A 23 4.75 3.94 -0.77
C LYS A 23 6.23 3.99 -0.39
N GLY A 24 7.11 3.48 -1.24
CA GLY A 24 8.55 3.54 -0.98
C GLY A 24 9.03 2.64 0.17
N THR A 25 8.42 1.47 0.37
CA THR A 25 8.74 0.55 1.47
C THR A 25 9.72 -0.54 1.05
N ASP A 26 10.49 -1.06 2.00
CA ASP A 26 11.42 -2.18 1.78
C ASP A 26 10.71 -3.54 1.74
N GLU A 27 11.42 -4.58 1.30
CA GLU A 27 10.85 -5.93 1.15
C GLU A 27 10.29 -6.50 2.47
N ASN A 28 10.98 -6.28 3.60
CA ASN A 28 10.52 -6.78 4.90
C ASN A 28 9.22 -6.11 5.34
N ARG A 29 9.15 -4.79 5.15
CA ARG A 29 8.00 -4.00 5.53
C ARG A 29 6.81 -4.24 4.59
N ARG A 30 7.06 -4.42 3.29
CA ARG A 30 6.10 -4.95 2.32
C ARG A 30 5.50 -6.26 2.78
N ASP A 31 6.34 -7.24 3.15
CA ASP A 31 5.87 -8.58 3.50
C ASP A 31 5.06 -8.57 4.81
N PHE A 32 5.51 -7.78 5.79
CA PHE A 32 4.78 -7.55 7.03
C PHE A 32 3.39 -6.95 6.77
N LEU A 33 3.31 -5.87 5.99
CA LEU A 33 2.04 -5.22 5.64
C LEU A 33 1.14 -6.18 4.87
N LYS A 34 1.71 -6.93 3.92
CA LYS A 34 0.98 -7.94 3.16
C LYS A 34 0.34 -8.97 4.09
N GLN A 35 1.13 -9.61 4.94
CA GLN A 35 0.62 -10.62 5.87
C GLN A 35 -0.44 -10.06 6.82
N LEU A 36 -0.21 -8.85 7.36
CA LEU A 36 -1.16 -8.20 8.26
C LEU A 36 -2.49 -7.90 7.57
N LEU A 37 -2.45 -7.34 6.37
CA LEU A 37 -3.64 -6.94 5.62
C LEU A 37 -4.38 -8.17 5.06
N GLU A 38 -3.67 -9.17 4.52
CA GLU A 38 -4.26 -10.45 4.10
C GLU A 38 -4.89 -11.21 5.27
N HIS A 39 -4.25 -11.19 6.46
CA HIS A 39 -4.81 -11.80 7.66
C HIS A 39 -6.11 -11.12 8.11
N ASN A 40 -6.23 -9.81 7.87
CA ASN A 40 -7.44 -9.05 8.14
C ASN A 40 -8.51 -9.20 7.03
N GLY A 41 -8.24 -9.97 5.98
CA GLY A 41 -9.17 -10.20 4.86
C GLY A 41 -9.14 -9.11 3.78
N PHE A 42 -8.15 -8.22 3.82
CA PHE A 42 -7.94 -7.24 2.76
C PHE A 42 -7.10 -7.83 1.63
N GLU A 43 -7.45 -7.52 0.39
CA GLU A 43 -6.67 -7.93 -0.77
C GLU A 43 -5.54 -6.92 -1.01
N VAL A 44 -4.31 -7.39 -0.89
CA VAL A 44 -3.10 -6.56 -0.96
C VAL A 44 -2.52 -6.59 -2.36
N ILE A 45 -2.32 -5.40 -2.93
CA ILE A 45 -1.66 -5.18 -4.21
C ILE A 45 -0.30 -4.55 -3.95
N ILE A 46 0.75 -5.19 -4.45
CA ILE A 46 2.12 -4.70 -4.36
C ILE A 46 2.57 -4.23 -5.73
N GLU A 47 3.03 -2.99 -5.79
CA GLU A 47 3.60 -2.38 -6.99
C GLU A 47 5.10 -2.15 -6.76
N GLU A 48 5.94 -2.68 -7.66
CA GLU A 48 7.39 -2.52 -7.57
C GLU A 48 7.77 -1.18 -8.20
N GLU A 49 8.38 -0.28 -7.43
CA GLU A 49 8.85 0.97 -8.00
C GLU A 49 10.05 0.70 -8.89
N LYS A 50 10.02 1.20 -10.14
CA LYS A 50 11.19 1.10 -11.02
C LYS A 50 12.37 1.84 -10.39
N LYS A 51 13.40 1.08 -10.02
CA LYS A 51 14.68 1.61 -9.60
C LYS A 51 15.19 2.60 -10.64
N LYS A 52 15.64 3.78 -10.20
CA LYS A 52 16.27 4.76 -11.09
C LYS A 52 17.70 4.37 -11.46
N ALA A 53 18.40 3.64 -10.59
CA ALA A 53 19.70 3.06 -10.82
C ALA A 53 19.81 1.64 -10.22
N GLU A 54 20.69 0.78 -10.75
CA GLU A 54 20.91 -0.58 -10.23
C GLU A 54 21.41 -0.62 -8.77
N GLU A 55 22.07 0.45 -8.30
CA GLU A 55 22.53 0.59 -6.92
C GLU A 55 21.43 1.05 -5.95
N ASP A 56 20.28 1.53 -6.44
CA ASP A 56 19.20 1.95 -5.55
C ASP A 56 18.46 0.74 -4.93
N PRO A 57 18.04 0.85 -3.65
CA PRO A 57 17.21 -0.16 -3.02
C PRO A 57 15.91 -0.34 -3.79
N GLN A 58 15.47 -1.60 -3.94
CA GLN A 58 14.16 -1.89 -4.52
C GLN A 58 13.10 -1.40 -3.54
N LEU A 59 12.31 -0.44 -3.98
CA LEU A 59 11.18 0.05 -3.22
C LEU A 59 9.90 -0.58 -3.72
N TYR A 60 8.97 -0.75 -2.81
CA TYR A 60 7.66 -1.34 -3.05
C TYR A 60 6.59 -0.37 -2.57
N THR A 61 5.50 -0.30 -3.31
CA THR A 61 4.28 0.36 -2.91
C THR A 61 3.27 -0.71 -2.54
N VAL A 62 2.70 -0.60 -1.34
CA VAL A 62 1.66 -1.49 -0.83
C VAL A 62 0.32 -0.74 -0.89
N ALA A 63 -0.63 -1.33 -1.58
CA ALA A 63 -1.99 -0.86 -1.70
C ALA A 63 -2.98 -1.98 -1.35
N VAL A 64 -4.22 -1.62 -1.04
CA VAL A 64 -5.30 -2.59 -0.80
C VAL A 64 -6.51 -2.27 -1.66
N THR A 65 -7.25 -3.27 -2.14
CA THR A 65 -8.47 -3.04 -2.95
C THR A 65 -9.65 -2.53 -2.13
N ASP A 66 -9.58 -2.68 -0.81
CA ASP A 66 -10.67 -2.28 0.06
C ASP A 66 -10.74 -0.75 0.23
N MET A 67 -11.93 -0.22 -0.03
CA MET A 67 -12.26 1.20 0.11
C MET A 67 -12.70 1.55 1.55
N VAL A 68 -12.86 0.55 2.44
CA VAL A 68 -13.33 0.71 3.82
C VAL A 68 -12.17 0.77 4.82
N PHE A 69 -10.94 1.11 4.38
CA PHE A 69 -9.83 1.36 5.31
C PHE A 69 -10.06 2.59 6.22
N ASN A 70 -11.22 3.23 6.13
CA ASN A 70 -11.73 4.13 7.14
C ASN A 70 -13.29 4.05 7.18
N PRO A 71 -13.90 3.28 8.09
CA PRO A 71 -15.32 3.44 8.36
C PRO A 71 -15.53 4.78 9.07
N THR A 72 -16.41 5.60 8.50
CA THR A 72 -16.89 6.92 8.96
C THR A 72 -17.12 7.06 10.46
#